data_AF-A0A1I8FUP0-F1
#
_entry.id   AF-A0A1I8FUP0-F1
#
_cell.length_a   1.000
_cell.length_b   1.000
_cell.length_c   1.000
_cell.angle_alpha   90.00
_cell.angle_beta   90.00
_cell.angle_gamma   90.00
#
_symmetry.space_group_name_H-M   'P 1'
#
loop_
_entity.id
_entity.type
_entity.pdbx_description
1 polymer ?
#
loop_
_entity_poly.entity_id
_entity_poly.type
_entity_poly.pdbx_seq_one_letter_code
_entity_poly.pdbx_strand_id
1 'polypeptide(L)'
;MDSSGRQSPVSKDSPATAAKALLQSSFRCQRCCVRLNLDATLRGLDREAVQATINTFQSRSVAMHLTLAGTDGRNRRFDNDASEVSADPADDADTDHDDEEAALARLEAEEAELRAELESTGAELAEVRAEADAEEAKKSALTAEHQQLQHAYSELKRQLFLLDEELSATRNQQAYAESELNRLQNTSVLGAAFHIWYDAHIASIGGFRMGRPAGGQIDWAELNAGWGQCALLLQAVSHRLGFASTVYTVVPCASQSEMRLLATGRSLPLYSSHGRLFSDSAFDSGMSAYLSCVTELLAFVRDRYGKDRLAPYPLHPPKEIEDSGQRFAIVRAGNKDERWTMALRLMLLDIKMLQAWMSTEPELLQKKRQTSGLA
;
A
#
# COMPACT_ATOMS: atom_id res chain seq x y z
N MET A 1 -16.45 31.74 -62.73
CA MET A 1 -17.22 30.52 -62.42
C MET A 1 -16.27 29.61 -61.66
N ASP A 2 -16.12 29.84 -60.36
CA ASP A 2 -17.05 29.36 -59.31
C ASP A 2 -17.22 27.83 -59.42
N SER A 3 -17.11 27.03 -58.38
CA SER A 3 -16.90 27.28 -56.95
C SER A 3 -16.82 25.92 -56.25
N SER A 4 -16.52 25.97 -54.95
CA SER A 4 -16.68 24.90 -53.94
C SER A 4 -15.61 23.81 -53.91
N GLY A 5 -14.99 23.47 -52.79
CA GLY A 5 -15.24 23.89 -51.41
C GLY A 5 -15.13 22.69 -50.48
N ARG A 6 -14.00 22.54 -49.78
CA ARG A 6 -13.91 21.80 -48.52
C ARG A 6 -12.70 22.27 -47.72
N GLN A 7 -12.99 23.15 -46.77
CA GLN A 7 -12.10 23.59 -45.71
C GLN A 7 -11.85 22.41 -44.76
N SER A 8 -10.58 22.14 -44.46
CA SER A 8 -10.16 21.33 -43.30
C SER A 8 -9.51 22.29 -42.30
N PRO A 9 -9.87 22.24 -41.00
CA PRO A 9 -9.43 23.23 -40.03
C PRO A 9 -7.97 23.00 -39.64
N VAL A 10 -7.17 24.05 -39.81
CA VAL A 10 -5.84 24.20 -39.24
C VAL A 10 -5.98 24.20 -37.71
N SER A 11 -5.56 23.11 -37.06
CA SER A 11 -5.40 23.04 -35.62
C SER A 11 -4.23 23.94 -35.21
N LYS A 12 -4.58 25.13 -34.70
CA LYS A 12 -3.67 26.06 -34.02
C LYS A 12 -3.34 25.49 -32.65
N ASP A 13 -2.34 24.61 -32.57
CA ASP A 13 -1.69 24.32 -31.29
C ASP A 13 -0.53 25.30 -31.10
N SER A 14 -0.85 26.45 -30.51
CA SER A 14 0.15 27.34 -29.95
C SER A 14 0.89 26.64 -28.79
N PRO A 15 2.23 26.69 -28.73
CA PRO A 15 3.00 26.07 -27.64
C PRO A 15 2.88 26.83 -26.29
N ALA A 16 2.00 27.83 -26.22
CA ALA A 16 1.84 28.71 -25.07
C ALA A 16 0.92 28.15 -23.97
N THR A 17 0.22 27.02 -24.21
CA THR A 17 -0.74 26.46 -23.22
C THR A 17 -0.24 25.17 -22.55
N ALA A 18 0.87 24.58 -23.03
CA ALA A 18 1.49 23.39 -22.44
C ALA A 18 2.64 23.71 -21.44
N ALA A 19 3.08 24.96 -21.36
CA ALA A 19 4.20 25.38 -20.52
C ALA A 19 3.80 25.92 -19.13
N LYS A 20 2.52 25.82 -18.74
CA LYS A 20 2.01 26.40 -17.47
C LYS A 20 1.85 25.39 -16.32
N ALA A 21 2.37 24.17 -16.45
CA ALA A 21 2.18 23.09 -15.47
C ALA A 21 3.48 22.38 -15.02
N LEU A 22 4.65 23.03 -15.13
CA LEU A 22 5.94 22.45 -14.74
C LEU A 22 6.76 23.35 -13.80
N LEU A 23 6.13 23.83 -12.73
CA LEU A 23 6.85 24.21 -11.51
C LEU A 23 6.34 23.29 -10.39
N GLN A 24 6.85 22.06 -10.42
CA GLN A 24 6.53 20.98 -9.50
C GLN A 24 7.29 21.19 -8.18
N SER A 25 6.55 21.43 -7.09
CA SER A 25 7.08 21.38 -5.73
C SER A 25 7.74 20.02 -5.45
N SER A 26 8.97 20.02 -4.94
CA SER A 26 9.86 18.85 -4.83
C SER A 26 9.59 17.94 -3.62
N PHE A 27 8.52 18.18 -2.87
CA PHE A 27 8.26 17.52 -1.61
C PHE A 27 7.86 16.05 -1.77
N ARG A 28 8.59 15.18 -1.08
CA ARG A 28 8.35 13.74 -1.00
C ARG A 28 8.09 13.36 0.45
N CYS A 29 7.14 12.45 0.67
CA CYS A 29 6.92 11.87 1.98
C CYS A 29 8.18 11.09 2.42
N GLN A 30 8.74 11.42 3.58
CA GLN A 30 9.93 10.74 4.11
C GLN A 30 9.70 9.27 4.49
N ARG A 31 8.42 8.85 4.64
CA ARG A 31 8.07 7.50 5.05
C ARG A 31 7.78 6.54 3.89
N CYS A 32 7.23 7.05 2.78
CA CYS A 32 6.85 6.22 1.64
C CYS A 32 7.41 6.70 0.29
N CYS A 33 8.24 7.75 0.26
CA CYS A 33 8.91 8.30 -0.93
C CYS A 33 7.99 8.79 -2.07
N VAL A 34 6.67 8.77 -1.85
CA VAL A 34 5.64 9.27 -2.79
C VAL A 34 5.66 10.81 -2.82
N ARG A 35 5.45 11.39 -4.01
CA ARG A 35 5.34 12.85 -4.17
C ARG A 35 4.01 13.33 -3.60
N LEU A 36 4.07 14.36 -2.75
CA LEU A 36 2.87 14.95 -2.16
C LEU A 36 2.30 15.98 -3.12
N ASN A 37 1.03 15.84 -3.47
CA ASN A 37 0.31 16.84 -4.25
C ASN A 37 -0.19 17.93 -3.28
N LEU A 38 0.64 18.93 -3.05
CA LEU A 38 0.34 20.04 -2.16
C LEU A 38 -0.57 21.06 -2.85
N ASP A 39 -1.45 21.67 -2.05
CA ASP A 39 -2.34 22.76 -2.48
C ASP A 39 -1.55 23.88 -3.16
N ALA A 40 -2.18 24.58 -4.12
CA ALA A 40 -1.51 25.61 -4.92
C ALA A 40 -0.89 26.73 -4.06
N THR A 41 -1.47 27.01 -2.89
CA THR A 41 -0.94 27.97 -1.91
C THR A 41 0.41 27.58 -1.31
N LEU A 42 0.78 26.29 -1.33
CA LEU A 42 2.01 25.75 -0.77
C LEU A 42 3.10 25.50 -1.82
N ARG A 43 2.81 25.70 -3.11
CA ARG A 43 3.75 25.43 -4.22
C ARG A 43 4.87 26.47 -4.35
N GLY A 44 4.72 27.64 -3.71
CA GLY A 44 5.72 28.70 -3.65
C GLY A 44 6.61 28.68 -2.42
N LEU A 45 6.49 27.67 -1.55
CA LEU A 45 7.33 27.53 -0.36
C LEU A 45 8.62 26.81 -0.75
N ASP A 46 9.59 27.55 -1.29
CA ASP A 46 10.97 27.08 -1.37
C ASP A 46 11.60 27.08 0.03
N ARG A 47 12.70 26.31 0.18
CA ARG A 47 13.42 26.20 1.45
C ARG A 47 13.89 27.57 1.95
N GLU A 48 14.15 28.50 1.03
CA GLU A 48 14.57 29.87 1.32
C GLU A 48 13.41 30.73 1.84
N ALA A 49 12.20 30.65 1.27
CA ALA A 49 11.02 31.36 1.79
C ALA A 49 10.58 30.80 3.15
N VAL A 50 10.64 29.49 3.35
CA VAL A 50 10.37 28.89 4.67
C VAL A 50 11.39 29.37 5.69
N GLN A 51 12.69 29.39 5.35
CA GLN A 51 13.72 29.91 6.23
C GLN A 51 13.60 31.42 6.47
N ALA A 52 13.21 32.19 5.45
CA ALA A 52 12.95 33.62 5.58
C ALA A 52 11.76 33.90 6.49
N THR A 53 10.69 33.10 6.41
CA THR A 53 9.50 33.18 7.27
C THR A 53 9.82 32.78 8.71
N ILE A 54 10.62 31.72 8.90
CA ILE A 54 11.15 31.32 10.22
C ILE A 54 12.00 32.46 10.81
N ASN A 55 12.89 33.06 10.01
CA ASN A 55 13.72 34.18 10.44
C ASN A 55 12.86 35.43 10.74
N THR A 56 11.79 35.71 9.98
CA THR A 56 10.88 36.82 10.31
C THR A 56 10.08 36.56 11.58
N PHE A 57 9.69 35.31 11.84
CA PHE A 57 9.04 34.92 13.10
C PHE A 57 10.01 34.98 14.29
N GLN A 58 11.28 34.58 14.11
CA GLN A 58 12.32 34.71 15.14
C GLN A 58 12.64 36.18 15.43
N SER A 59 12.76 37.03 14.40
CA SER A 59 12.94 38.48 14.56
C SER A 59 11.72 39.17 15.17
N ARG A 60 10.50 38.71 14.86
CA ARG A 60 9.26 39.20 15.51
C ARG A 60 9.13 38.71 16.95
N SER A 61 9.60 37.50 17.27
CA SER A 61 9.69 37.02 18.65
C SER A 61 10.63 37.90 19.47
N VAL A 62 11.78 38.29 18.89
CA VAL A 62 12.70 39.25 19.52
C VAL A 62 12.08 40.66 19.63
N ALA A 63 11.35 41.12 18.61
CA ALA A 63 10.67 42.43 18.64
C ALA A 63 9.49 42.48 19.64
N MET A 64 8.74 41.38 19.79
CA MET A 64 7.63 41.27 20.75
C MET A 64 8.13 41.09 22.18
N HIS A 65 9.33 40.51 22.36
CA HIS A 65 10.03 40.48 23.64
C HIS A 65 10.73 41.80 23.98
N LEU A 66 10.92 42.70 23.01
CA LEU A 66 11.44 44.07 23.18
C LEU A 66 10.34 45.14 23.32
N THR A 67 9.08 44.84 22.99
CA THR A 67 7.94 45.72 23.30
C THR A 67 7.21 45.37 24.60
N LEU A 68 7.63 44.32 25.30
CA LEU A 68 7.26 44.03 26.70
C LEU A 68 8.36 44.40 27.72
N ALA A 69 9.42 45.09 27.26
CA ALA A 69 10.48 45.63 28.12
C ALA A 69 10.53 47.15 28.00
N GLY A 70 9.56 47.82 28.63
CA GLY A 70 9.45 49.28 28.73
C GLY A 70 8.00 49.61 29.11
N THR A 71 7.66 49.80 30.37
CA THR A 71 8.23 50.83 31.22
C THR A 71 8.09 50.41 32.68
N ASP A 72 9.20 49.96 33.28
CA ASP A 72 9.31 50.02 34.74
C ASP A 72 9.25 51.49 35.13
N GLY A 73 8.17 51.83 35.82
CA GLY A 73 7.95 53.12 36.44
C GLY A 73 9.14 53.47 37.32
N ARG A 74 10.02 54.33 36.79
CA ARG A 74 10.84 55.19 37.64
C ARG A 74 9.88 56.09 38.39
N ASN A 75 9.63 55.69 39.63
CA ASN A 75 9.15 56.50 40.72
C ASN A 75 9.94 57.82 40.76
N ARG A 76 9.45 58.86 40.07
CA ARG A 76 9.86 60.23 40.35
C ARG A 76 8.99 60.70 41.51
N ARG A 77 9.62 60.78 42.67
CA ARG A 77 9.16 61.62 43.78
C ARG A 77 8.73 62.96 43.18
N PHE A 78 7.46 63.32 43.39
CA PHE A 78 7.10 64.72 43.52
C PHE A 78 7.83 65.21 44.77
N ASP A 79 8.98 65.84 44.57
CA ASP A 79 9.56 66.67 45.62
C ASP A 79 8.68 67.91 45.74
N ASN A 80 8.18 68.14 46.95
CA ASN A 80 7.61 69.40 47.39
C ASN A 80 8.66 70.50 47.21
N ASP A 81 8.47 71.40 46.25
CA ASP A 81 9.08 72.74 46.34
C ASP A 81 8.10 73.66 47.07
N ALA A 82 8.21 73.63 48.39
CA ALA A 82 7.70 74.67 49.27
C ALA A 82 8.87 75.60 49.65
N SER A 83 8.61 76.90 49.52
CA SER A 83 9.35 78.06 50.06
C SER A 83 10.78 78.32 49.57
N GLU A 84 10.98 79.43 48.86
CA GLU A 84 11.45 80.71 49.45
C GLU A 84 11.36 81.83 48.39
N VAL A 85 10.34 82.69 48.51
CA VAL A 85 10.25 83.96 47.77
C VAL A 85 10.99 85.01 48.61
N SER A 86 12.14 85.47 48.10
CA SER A 86 12.87 86.61 48.62
C SER A 86 12.12 87.90 48.27
N ALA A 87 11.73 88.64 49.30
CA ALA A 87 11.35 90.04 49.19
C ALA A 87 12.59 90.90 48.92
N ASP A 88 12.47 91.85 47.98
CA ASP A 88 13.18 93.14 48.01
C ASP A 88 12.47 94.14 47.07
N PRO A 89 12.64 95.46 47.31
CA PRO A 89 11.51 96.39 47.37
C PRO A 89 11.26 97.21 46.10
N ALA A 90 10.12 97.89 46.14
CA ALA A 90 9.61 98.87 45.19
C ALA A 90 10.62 99.95 44.76
N ASP A 91 10.49 100.39 43.50
CA ASP A 91 10.68 101.78 43.11
C ASP A 91 9.73 102.14 41.95
N ASP A 92 9.25 103.37 42.01
CA ASP A 92 8.03 103.94 41.43
C ASP A 92 7.89 103.95 39.88
N ALA A 93 6.64 103.87 39.40
CA ALA A 93 6.03 104.92 38.55
C ALA A 93 4.56 104.59 38.21
N ASP A 94 3.67 105.54 38.52
CA ASP A 94 2.25 105.60 38.19
C ASP A 94 1.86 105.01 36.82
N THR A 95 1.00 103.98 36.82
CA THR A 95 0.10 103.69 35.69
C THR A 95 -1.16 102.99 36.22
N ASP A 96 -2.28 103.72 36.20
CA ASP A 96 -3.68 103.32 36.37
C ASP A 96 -4.01 102.04 37.18
N HIS A 97 -4.30 102.23 38.47
CA HIS A 97 -4.89 101.21 39.38
C HIS A 97 -6.18 100.57 38.81
N ASP A 98 -6.92 101.30 37.98
CA ASP A 98 -8.13 100.83 37.31
C ASP A 98 -7.83 99.78 36.19
N ASP A 99 -6.65 99.84 35.56
CA ASP A 99 -6.24 98.87 34.52
C ASP A 99 -5.77 97.54 35.12
N GLU A 100 -5.16 97.57 36.31
CA GLU A 100 -4.77 96.39 37.09
C GLU A 100 -5.99 95.66 37.68
N GLU A 101 -6.96 96.38 38.22
CA GLU A 101 -8.25 95.80 38.66
C GLU A 101 -9.02 95.18 37.49
N ALA A 102 -9.02 95.83 36.32
CA ALA A 102 -9.63 95.27 35.11
C ALA A 102 -8.86 94.04 34.58
N ALA A 103 -7.54 93.98 34.75
CA ALA A 103 -6.72 92.82 34.39
C ALA A 103 -6.93 91.63 35.34
N LEU A 104 -7.02 91.90 36.65
CA LEU A 104 -7.39 90.90 37.66
C LEU A 104 -8.77 90.31 37.39
N ALA A 105 -9.78 91.15 37.14
CA ALA A 105 -11.13 90.67 36.82
C ALA A 105 -11.18 89.83 35.52
N ARG A 106 -10.34 90.12 34.52
CA ARG A 106 -10.21 89.30 33.29
C ARG A 106 -9.58 87.94 33.59
N LEU A 107 -8.53 87.90 34.40
CA LEU A 107 -7.85 86.66 34.79
C LEU A 107 -8.72 85.80 35.71
N GLU A 108 -9.49 86.40 36.61
CA GLU A 108 -10.45 85.68 37.46
C GLU A 108 -11.60 85.06 36.64
N ALA A 109 -12.05 85.75 35.58
CA ALA A 109 -13.03 85.21 34.65
C ALA A 109 -12.45 84.05 33.81
N GLU A 110 -11.21 84.18 33.34
CA GLU A 110 -10.48 83.12 32.63
C GLU A 110 -10.20 81.91 33.53
N GLU A 111 -9.83 82.14 34.80
CA GLU A 111 -9.66 81.08 35.80
C GLU A 111 -10.98 80.34 36.07
N ALA A 112 -12.09 81.07 36.17
CA ALA A 112 -13.42 80.47 36.34
C ALA A 112 -13.83 79.64 35.11
N GLU A 113 -13.53 80.10 33.90
CA GLU A 113 -13.80 79.39 32.64
C GLU A 113 -12.95 78.11 32.53
N LEU A 114 -11.64 78.21 32.80
CA LEU A 114 -10.73 77.06 32.81
C LEU A 114 -11.09 76.05 33.89
N ARG A 115 -11.52 76.48 35.08
CA ARG A 115 -12.02 75.58 36.14
C ARG A 115 -13.27 74.83 35.70
N ALA A 116 -14.21 75.50 35.02
CA ALA A 116 -15.40 74.86 34.49
C ALA A 116 -15.07 73.85 33.37
N GLU A 117 -14.13 74.17 32.49
CA GLU A 117 -13.63 73.25 31.46
C GLU A 117 -12.92 72.02 32.08
N LEU A 118 -12.16 72.24 33.15
CA LEU A 118 -11.45 71.17 33.87
C LEU A 118 -12.42 70.24 34.62
N GLU A 119 -13.51 70.78 35.16
CA GLU A 119 -14.60 69.98 35.74
C GLU A 119 -15.36 69.18 34.66
N SER A 120 -15.67 69.78 33.51
CA SER A 120 -16.34 69.11 32.39
C SER A 120 -15.50 67.97 31.83
N THR A 121 -14.23 68.24 31.50
CA THR A 121 -13.29 67.24 30.99
C THR A 121 -12.97 66.16 32.04
N GLY A 122 -12.94 66.53 33.33
CA GLY A 122 -12.82 65.58 34.43
C GLY A 122 -14.01 64.61 34.53
N ALA A 123 -15.23 65.10 34.30
CA ALA A 123 -16.44 64.28 34.24
C ALA A 123 -16.44 63.33 33.03
N GLU A 124 -16.07 63.83 31.83
CA GLU A 124 -15.93 63.03 30.61
C GLU A 124 -14.86 61.93 30.77
N LEU A 125 -13.71 62.25 31.37
CA LEU A 125 -12.67 61.26 31.67
C LEU A 125 -13.14 60.19 32.65
N ALA A 126 -13.98 60.54 33.63
CA ALA A 126 -14.55 59.58 34.56
C ALA A 126 -15.53 58.63 33.86
N GLU A 127 -16.34 59.13 32.93
CA GLU A 127 -17.26 58.33 32.11
C GLU A 127 -16.50 57.36 31.21
N VAL A 128 -15.50 57.84 30.47
CA VAL A 128 -14.67 57.00 29.58
C VAL A 128 -13.91 55.93 30.37
N ARG A 129 -13.42 56.24 31.58
CA ARG A 129 -12.78 55.24 32.45
C ARG A 129 -13.76 54.16 32.90
N ALA A 130 -14.98 54.52 33.28
CA ALA A 130 -16.01 53.56 33.65
C ALA A 130 -16.40 52.66 32.47
N GLU A 131 -16.49 53.21 31.25
CA GLU A 131 -16.72 52.42 30.04
C GLU A 131 -15.55 51.47 29.73
N ALA A 132 -14.31 51.94 29.87
CA ALA A 132 -13.11 51.12 29.68
C ALA A 132 -13.05 49.95 30.68
N ASP A 133 -13.36 50.19 31.96
CA ASP A 133 -13.40 49.14 32.99
C ASP A 133 -14.50 48.11 32.69
N ALA A 134 -15.67 48.56 32.23
CA ALA A 134 -16.76 47.67 31.84
C ALA A 134 -16.37 46.79 30.63
N GLU A 135 -15.63 47.34 29.66
CA GLU A 135 -15.19 46.61 28.48
C GLU A 135 -14.04 45.65 28.80
N GLU A 136 -13.12 46.02 29.69
CA GLU A 136 -12.07 45.13 30.24
C GLU A 136 -12.70 43.91 30.95
N ALA A 137 -13.76 44.14 31.74
CA ALA A 137 -14.50 43.08 32.40
C ALA A 137 -15.15 42.12 31.39
N LYS A 138 -15.83 42.65 30.35
CA LYS A 138 -16.40 41.82 29.27
C LYS A 138 -15.33 41.01 28.53
N LYS A 139 -14.21 41.65 28.20
CA LYS A 139 -13.08 40.99 27.54
C LYS A 139 -12.53 39.85 28.39
N SER A 140 -12.39 40.04 29.70
CA SER A 140 -11.93 38.97 30.62
C SER A 140 -12.89 37.78 30.70
N ALA A 141 -14.20 38.04 30.64
CA ALA A 141 -15.21 36.98 30.59
C ALA A 141 -15.12 36.18 29.27
N LEU A 142 -15.01 36.88 28.14
CA LEU A 142 -14.85 36.25 26.82
C LEU A 142 -13.55 35.46 26.69
N THR A 143 -12.44 35.92 27.28
CA THR A 143 -11.18 35.16 27.25
C THR A 143 -11.28 33.88 28.06
N ALA A 144 -11.97 33.89 29.21
CA ALA A 144 -12.23 32.69 29.99
C ALA A 144 -13.10 31.68 29.23
N GLU A 145 -14.17 32.12 28.55
CA GLU A 145 -14.99 31.27 27.69
C GLU A 145 -14.17 30.70 26.53
N HIS A 146 -13.35 31.52 25.89
CA HIS A 146 -12.48 31.07 24.80
C HIS A 146 -11.49 29.99 25.26
N GLN A 147 -10.90 30.12 26.45
CA GLN A 147 -10.02 29.10 27.02
C GLN A 147 -10.76 27.78 27.22
N GLN A 148 -11.99 27.80 27.74
CA GLN A 148 -12.81 26.60 27.90
C GLN A 148 -13.08 25.92 26.55
N LEU A 149 -13.44 26.69 25.53
CA LEU A 149 -13.65 26.18 24.17
C LEU A 149 -12.37 25.61 23.57
N GLN A 150 -11.21 26.25 23.79
CA GLN A 150 -9.92 25.73 23.35
C GLN A 150 -9.58 24.39 24.00
N HIS A 151 -9.88 24.22 25.29
CA HIS A 151 -9.68 22.95 25.98
C HIS A 151 -10.58 21.85 25.41
N ALA A 152 -11.87 22.14 25.21
CA ALA A 152 -12.80 21.19 24.61
C ALA A 152 -12.40 20.81 23.17
N TYR A 153 -11.97 21.79 22.36
CA TYR A 153 -11.48 21.56 21.01
C TYR A 153 -10.21 20.68 20.99
N SER A 154 -9.27 20.95 21.91
CA SER A 154 -8.04 20.17 22.04
C SER A 154 -8.32 18.71 22.42
N GLU A 155 -9.28 18.48 23.32
CA GLU A 155 -9.70 17.14 23.70
C GLU A 155 -10.37 16.40 22.54
N LEU A 156 -11.29 17.05 21.81
CA LEU A 156 -11.90 16.45 20.63
C LEU A 156 -10.87 16.12 19.55
N LYS A 157 -9.89 17.00 19.33
CA LYS A 157 -8.80 16.77 18.38
C LYS A 157 -7.93 15.58 18.79
N ARG A 158 -7.67 15.41 20.10
CA ARG A 158 -6.97 14.25 20.65
C ARG A 158 -7.75 12.96 20.39
N GLN A 159 -9.06 12.97 20.59
CA GLN A 159 -9.92 11.81 20.33
C GLN A 159 -9.95 11.44 18.84
N LEU A 160 -10.06 12.43 17.95
CA LEU A 160 -9.99 12.20 16.50
C LEU A 160 -8.65 11.58 16.08
N PHE A 161 -7.54 12.04 16.67
CA PHE A 161 -6.23 11.49 16.40
C PHE A 161 -6.13 10.00 16.82
N LEU A 162 -6.61 9.66 18.01
CA LEU A 162 -6.62 8.26 18.48
C LEU A 162 -7.49 7.37 17.59
N LEU A 163 -8.67 7.84 17.19
CA LEU A 163 -9.54 7.08 16.29
C LEU A 163 -8.90 6.88 14.91
N ASP A 164 -8.17 7.86 14.38
CA ASP A 164 -7.46 7.72 13.10
C ASP A 164 -6.29 6.72 13.21
N GLU A 165 -5.58 6.70 14.35
CA GLU A 165 -4.56 5.68 14.64
C GLU A 165 -5.16 4.27 14.73
N GLU A 166 -6.28 4.11 15.43
CA GLU A 166 -7.01 2.83 15.54
C GLU A 166 -7.53 2.36 14.18
N LEU A 167 -8.08 3.28 13.38
CA LEU A 167 -8.57 3.00 12.04
C LEU A 167 -7.39 2.56 11.15
N SER A 168 -6.28 3.27 11.19
CA SER A 168 -5.06 2.94 10.45
C SER A 168 -4.49 1.58 10.86
N ALA A 169 -4.48 1.27 12.16
CA ALA A 169 -4.06 -0.03 12.67
C ALA A 169 -4.97 -1.16 12.17
N THR A 170 -6.29 -0.96 12.23
CA THR A 170 -7.28 -1.94 11.77
C THR A 170 -7.18 -2.17 10.26
N ARG A 171 -7.03 -1.11 9.45
CA ARG A 171 -6.79 -1.22 8.00
C ARG A 171 -5.53 -2.01 7.69
N ASN A 172 -4.45 -1.79 8.43
CA ASN A 172 -3.21 -2.54 8.26
C ASN A 172 -3.39 -4.04 8.59
N GLN A 173 -4.14 -4.36 9.66
CA GLN A 173 -4.47 -5.74 10.01
C GLN A 173 -5.32 -6.41 8.93
N GLN A 174 -6.31 -5.70 8.40
CA GLN A 174 -7.13 -6.20 7.30
C GLN A 174 -6.28 -6.48 6.06
N ALA A 175 -5.43 -5.53 5.65
CA ALA A 175 -4.54 -5.70 4.49
C ALA A 175 -3.57 -6.88 4.68
N TYR A 176 -3.06 -7.07 5.90
CA TYR A 176 -2.23 -8.22 6.24
C TYR A 176 -3.01 -9.53 6.12
N ALA A 177 -4.21 -9.61 6.70
CA ALA A 177 -5.06 -10.79 6.63
C ALA A 177 -5.46 -11.13 5.18
N GLU A 178 -5.78 -10.13 4.36
CA GLU A 178 -6.07 -10.29 2.93
C GLU A 178 -4.85 -10.80 2.15
N SER A 179 -3.66 -10.26 2.43
CA SER A 179 -2.40 -10.73 1.82
C SER A 179 -2.13 -12.19 2.18
N GLU A 180 -2.31 -12.56 3.45
CA GLU A 180 -2.08 -13.91 3.92
C GLU A 180 -3.13 -14.90 3.36
N LEU A 181 -4.39 -14.48 3.28
CA LEU A 181 -5.43 -15.27 2.63
C LEU A 181 -5.11 -15.51 1.16
N ASN A 182 -4.69 -14.47 0.42
CA ASN A 182 -4.26 -14.60 -0.97
C ASN A 182 -3.07 -15.55 -1.10
N ARG A 183 -2.09 -15.47 -0.18
CA ARG A 183 -0.94 -16.38 -0.15
C ARG A 183 -1.38 -17.83 0.02
N LEU A 184 -2.28 -18.11 0.97
CA LEU A 184 -2.79 -19.45 1.23
C LEU A 184 -3.67 -19.98 0.10
N GLN A 185 -4.51 -19.14 -0.50
CA GLN A 185 -5.34 -19.51 -1.66
C GLN A 185 -4.49 -19.86 -2.88
N ASN A 186 -3.40 -19.12 -3.10
CA ASN A 186 -2.49 -19.37 -4.21
C ASN A 186 -1.48 -20.51 -3.93
N THR A 187 -1.39 -21.00 -2.70
CA THR A 187 -0.51 -22.10 -2.34
C THR A 187 -1.25 -23.43 -2.48
N SER A 188 -1.16 -24.03 -3.68
CA SER A 188 -1.58 -25.41 -3.89
C SER A 188 -0.67 -26.38 -3.13
N VAL A 189 -1.21 -27.17 -2.21
CA VAL A 189 -0.42 -28.21 -1.49
C VAL A 189 0.14 -29.25 -2.46
N LEU A 190 -0.65 -29.66 -3.47
CA LEU A 190 -0.18 -30.60 -4.50
C LEU A 190 0.89 -29.96 -5.40
N GLY A 191 0.71 -28.71 -5.79
CA GLY A 191 1.71 -27.96 -6.57
C GLY A 191 3.01 -27.70 -5.80
N ALA A 192 2.93 -27.50 -4.49
CA ALA A 192 4.10 -27.34 -3.62
C ALA A 192 4.83 -28.66 -3.38
N ALA A 193 4.11 -29.76 -3.15
CA ALA A 193 4.71 -31.08 -2.94
C ALA A 193 5.29 -31.67 -4.24
N PHE A 194 4.58 -31.50 -5.35
CA PHE A 194 4.94 -32.04 -6.66
C PHE A 194 5.09 -30.90 -7.66
N HIS A 195 6.12 -30.09 -7.48
CA HIS A 195 6.39 -28.96 -8.35
C HIS A 195 6.76 -29.42 -9.76
N ILE A 196 5.83 -29.29 -10.70
CA ILE A 196 6.05 -29.59 -12.12
C ILE A 196 6.49 -28.31 -12.83
N TRP A 197 7.73 -28.34 -13.34
CA TRP A 197 8.32 -27.27 -14.12
C TRP A 197 8.67 -27.76 -15.53
N TYR A 198 8.78 -26.84 -16.49
CA TYR A 198 9.24 -27.17 -17.83
C TYR A 198 10.14 -26.06 -18.35
N ASP A 199 11.15 -26.48 -19.08
CA ASP A 199 12.02 -25.64 -19.89
C ASP A 199 11.71 -25.88 -21.38
N ALA A 200 12.39 -25.16 -22.28
CA ALA A 200 12.24 -25.30 -23.73
C ALA A 200 12.43 -26.74 -24.23
N HIS A 201 13.22 -27.56 -23.52
CA HIS A 201 13.60 -28.90 -23.97
C HIS A 201 13.16 -30.05 -23.06
N ILE A 202 12.95 -29.82 -21.75
CA ILE A 202 12.72 -30.87 -20.74
C ILE A 202 11.70 -30.42 -19.70
N ALA A 203 10.90 -31.36 -19.20
CA ALA A 203 10.08 -31.16 -18.00
C ALA A 203 10.76 -31.77 -16.76
N SER A 204 10.49 -31.19 -15.60
CA SER A 204 10.95 -31.70 -14.30
C SER A 204 9.80 -31.79 -13.30
N ILE A 205 9.91 -32.74 -12.38
CA ILE A 205 8.98 -32.94 -11.27
C ILE A 205 9.76 -33.01 -9.96
N GLY A 206 9.43 -32.13 -9.01
CA GLY A 206 10.14 -32.07 -7.72
C GLY A 206 11.64 -31.77 -7.86
N GLY A 207 12.04 -31.11 -8.95
CA GLY A 207 13.44 -30.84 -9.28
C GLY A 207 14.16 -31.92 -10.09
N PHE A 208 13.55 -33.09 -10.32
CA PHE A 208 14.14 -34.17 -11.12
C PHE A 208 13.75 -34.03 -12.60
N ARG A 209 14.73 -34.07 -13.49
CA ARG A 209 14.52 -33.92 -14.94
C ARG A 209 14.00 -35.23 -15.55
N MET A 210 13.02 -35.12 -16.43
CA MET A 210 12.37 -36.24 -17.09
C MET A 210 12.69 -36.24 -18.58
N GLY A 211 13.34 -37.32 -19.04
CA GLY A 211 13.77 -37.52 -20.43
C GLY A 211 15.29 -37.49 -20.59
N ARG A 212 15.76 -37.11 -21.77
CA ARG A 212 17.18 -36.99 -22.13
C ARG A 212 17.40 -35.76 -23.01
N PRO A 213 18.13 -34.74 -22.53
CA PRO A 213 18.40 -33.53 -23.30
C PRO A 213 19.35 -33.82 -24.46
N ALA A 214 19.26 -33.02 -25.51
CA ALA A 214 20.17 -33.08 -26.66
C ALA A 214 21.65 -32.86 -26.29
N GLY A 215 21.95 -32.27 -25.11
CA GLY A 215 23.30 -31.90 -24.66
C GLY A 215 23.93 -32.79 -23.57
N GLY A 216 23.28 -33.87 -23.12
CA GLY A 216 23.87 -34.73 -22.08
C GLY A 216 22.95 -35.84 -21.58
N GLN A 217 23.53 -36.89 -20.97
CA GLN A 217 22.75 -37.98 -20.37
C GLN A 217 22.34 -37.63 -18.94
N ILE A 218 21.08 -37.91 -18.60
CA ILE A 218 20.57 -37.86 -17.22
C ILE A 218 20.84 -39.21 -16.55
N ASP A 219 21.23 -39.16 -15.28
CA ASP A 219 21.46 -40.38 -14.49
C ASP A 219 20.16 -41.13 -14.24
N TRP A 220 20.23 -42.45 -14.24
CA TRP A 220 19.08 -43.30 -13.99
C TRP A 220 18.51 -43.09 -12.58
N ALA A 221 19.35 -42.77 -11.59
CA ALA A 221 18.86 -42.45 -10.25
C ALA A 221 17.93 -41.23 -10.25
N GLU A 222 18.24 -40.21 -11.06
CA GLU A 222 17.41 -39.01 -11.22
C GLU A 222 16.08 -39.34 -11.93
N LEU A 223 16.12 -40.11 -13.02
CA LEU A 223 14.92 -40.54 -13.73
C LEU A 223 14.00 -41.41 -12.86
N ASN A 224 14.60 -42.36 -12.14
CA ASN A 224 13.87 -43.24 -11.22
C ASN A 224 13.22 -42.45 -10.08
N ALA A 225 13.92 -41.44 -9.54
CA ALA A 225 13.35 -40.53 -8.54
C ALA A 225 12.18 -39.70 -9.12
N GLY A 226 12.33 -39.19 -10.35
CA GLY A 226 11.26 -38.47 -11.06
C GLY A 226 10.02 -39.35 -11.29
N TRP A 227 10.20 -40.61 -11.72
CA TRP A 227 9.10 -41.58 -11.81
C TRP A 227 8.49 -41.94 -10.46
N GLY A 228 9.28 -41.96 -9.40
CA GLY A 228 8.79 -42.09 -8.03
C GLY A 228 7.87 -40.93 -7.61
N GLN A 229 8.24 -39.71 -7.97
CA GLN A 229 7.39 -38.52 -7.75
C GLN A 229 6.10 -38.62 -8.57
N CYS A 230 6.17 -39.05 -9.83
CA CYS A 230 4.98 -39.29 -10.68
C CYS A 230 4.04 -40.32 -10.06
N ALA A 231 4.57 -41.46 -9.59
CA ALA A 231 3.78 -42.51 -8.96
C ALA A 231 3.08 -42.02 -7.68
N LEU A 232 3.80 -41.29 -6.82
CA LEU A 232 3.24 -40.73 -5.60
C LEU A 232 2.18 -39.66 -5.89
N LEU A 233 2.42 -38.82 -6.89
CA LEU A 233 1.45 -37.82 -7.35
C LEU A 233 0.16 -38.47 -7.86
N LEU A 234 0.27 -39.51 -8.70
CA LEU A 234 -0.88 -40.24 -9.22
C LEU A 234 -1.69 -40.87 -8.08
N GLN A 235 -1.02 -41.45 -7.08
CA GLN A 235 -1.69 -42.00 -5.90
C GLN A 235 -2.42 -40.90 -5.10
N ALA A 236 -1.75 -39.78 -4.84
CA ALA A 236 -2.31 -38.66 -4.07
C ALA A 236 -3.54 -38.04 -4.77
N VAL A 237 -3.46 -37.86 -6.09
CA VAL A 237 -4.56 -37.35 -6.92
C VAL A 237 -5.73 -38.34 -6.94
N SER A 238 -5.44 -39.63 -7.15
CA SER A 238 -6.46 -40.69 -7.19
C SER A 238 -7.20 -40.77 -5.86
N HIS A 239 -6.47 -40.78 -4.74
CA HIS A 239 -7.07 -40.79 -3.40
C HIS A 239 -7.92 -39.54 -3.13
N ARG A 240 -7.42 -38.36 -3.51
CA ARG A 240 -8.16 -37.10 -3.31
C ARG A 240 -9.45 -37.02 -4.13
N LEU A 241 -9.46 -37.59 -5.34
CA LEU A 241 -10.63 -37.63 -6.22
C LEU A 241 -11.56 -38.82 -5.96
N GLY A 242 -11.12 -39.78 -5.14
CA GLY A 242 -11.81 -41.07 -4.97
C GLY A 242 -11.85 -41.88 -6.27
N PHE A 243 -10.81 -41.74 -7.10
CA PHE A 243 -10.65 -42.48 -8.35
C PHE A 243 -9.92 -43.79 -8.09
N ALA A 244 -10.41 -44.87 -8.70
CA ALA A 244 -9.73 -46.15 -8.78
C ALA A 244 -9.69 -46.57 -10.25
N SER A 245 -8.49 -46.88 -10.74
CA SER A 245 -8.32 -47.38 -12.11
C SER A 245 -8.85 -48.81 -12.23
N THR A 246 -9.33 -49.18 -13.42
CA THR A 246 -9.96 -50.49 -13.67
C THR A 246 -8.93 -51.58 -13.93
N VAL A 247 -7.75 -51.24 -14.47
CA VAL A 247 -6.75 -52.22 -14.94
C VAL A 247 -5.49 -52.23 -14.06
N TYR A 248 -5.05 -51.06 -13.59
CA TYR A 248 -3.76 -50.91 -12.91
C TYR A 248 -3.93 -50.23 -11.55
N THR A 249 -3.04 -50.54 -10.62
CA THR A 249 -2.85 -49.75 -9.40
C THR A 249 -1.41 -49.27 -9.31
N VAL A 250 -1.23 -48.05 -8.83
CA VAL A 250 0.11 -47.48 -8.58
C VAL A 250 0.60 -47.88 -7.19
N VAL A 251 1.88 -48.24 -7.09
CA VAL A 251 2.56 -48.57 -5.83
C VAL A 251 3.80 -47.68 -5.73
N PRO A 252 3.72 -46.53 -5.02
CA PRO A 252 4.85 -45.64 -4.87
C PRO A 252 5.84 -46.21 -3.86
N CYS A 253 7.07 -46.44 -4.33
CA CYS A 253 8.20 -46.95 -3.55
C CYS A 253 9.46 -46.09 -3.83
N ALA A 254 9.30 -44.76 -3.80
CA ALA A 254 10.35 -43.79 -4.16
C ALA A 254 10.97 -44.14 -5.53
N SER A 255 12.31 -44.23 -5.62
CA SER A 255 13.03 -44.56 -6.86
C SER A 255 12.80 -45.98 -7.38
N GLN A 256 12.06 -46.83 -6.67
CA GLN A 256 11.70 -48.18 -7.09
C GLN A 256 10.18 -48.34 -7.23
N SER A 257 9.50 -47.28 -7.65
CA SER A 257 8.04 -47.30 -7.81
C SER A 257 7.58 -48.23 -8.93
N GLU A 258 6.39 -48.80 -8.80
CA GLU A 258 5.87 -49.83 -9.70
C GLU A 258 4.38 -49.62 -9.99
N MET A 259 3.96 -50.02 -11.19
CA MET A 259 2.56 -50.22 -11.53
C MET A 259 2.24 -51.71 -11.35
N ARG A 260 1.05 -52.03 -10.84
CA ARG A 260 0.62 -53.42 -10.66
C ARG A 260 -0.67 -53.68 -11.41
N LEU A 261 -0.71 -54.78 -12.17
CA LEU A 261 -1.94 -55.21 -12.83
C LEU A 261 -2.92 -55.77 -11.81
N LEU A 262 -4.16 -55.29 -11.78
CA LEU A 262 -5.16 -55.72 -10.79
C LEU A 262 -5.57 -57.18 -10.98
N ALA A 263 -5.66 -57.65 -12.24
CA ALA A 263 -6.11 -59.01 -12.55
C ALA A 263 -5.12 -60.11 -12.12
N THR A 264 -3.81 -59.86 -12.23
CA THR A 264 -2.77 -60.89 -12.01
C THR A 264 -1.79 -60.58 -10.89
N GLY A 265 -1.81 -59.36 -10.34
CA GLY A 265 -0.82 -58.90 -9.38
C GLY A 265 0.58 -58.69 -9.96
N ARG A 266 0.76 -58.85 -11.29
CA ARG A 266 2.06 -58.67 -11.95
C ARG A 266 2.55 -57.24 -11.76
N SER A 267 3.80 -57.12 -11.30
CA SER A 267 4.48 -55.84 -11.17
C SER A 267 5.12 -55.39 -12.50
N LEU A 268 5.01 -54.11 -12.80
CA LEU A 268 5.55 -53.40 -13.94
C LEU A 268 6.39 -52.23 -13.40
N PRO A 269 7.72 -52.32 -13.43
CA PRO A 269 8.58 -51.32 -12.80
C PRO A 269 8.52 -49.97 -13.52
N LEU A 270 8.49 -48.87 -12.75
CA LEU A 270 8.70 -47.50 -13.24
C LEU A 270 10.14 -47.04 -12.98
N TYR A 271 11.08 -47.97 -12.88
CA TYR A 271 12.49 -47.70 -12.70
C TYR A 271 13.33 -48.61 -13.59
N SER A 272 14.56 -48.19 -13.85
CA SER A 272 15.55 -48.97 -14.59
C SER A 272 16.93 -48.85 -13.96
N SER A 273 17.70 -49.93 -14.00
CA SER A 273 19.00 -50.09 -13.32
C SER A 273 20.17 -50.05 -14.30
N HIS A 274 20.13 -49.17 -15.30
CA HIS A 274 21.07 -49.02 -16.43
C HIS A 274 20.80 -49.88 -17.69
N GLY A 275 20.61 -49.19 -18.82
CA GLY A 275 21.06 -49.48 -20.21
C GLY A 275 21.04 -50.89 -20.82
N ARG A 276 20.52 -51.92 -20.16
CA ARG A 276 20.48 -53.28 -20.72
C ARG A 276 19.31 -53.40 -21.69
N LEU A 277 19.62 -53.91 -22.88
CA LEU A 277 18.72 -54.24 -23.98
C LEU A 277 17.45 -55.06 -23.58
N PHE A 278 17.45 -55.68 -22.39
CA PHE A 278 16.35 -56.51 -21.88
C PHE A 278 15.49 -55.85 -20.79
N SER A 279 15.93 -54.74 -20.19
CA SER A 279 15.18 -54.03 -19.14
C SER A 279 14.19 -53.00 -19.69
N ASP A 280 14.32 -52.65 -20.97
CA ASP A 280 13.49 -51.63 -21.61
C ASP A 280 12.05 -52.07 -21.76
N SER A 281 11.78 -53.34 -22.08
CA SER A 281 10.41 -53.82 -22.26
C SER A 281 9.58 -53.78 -20.97
N ALA A 282 10.18 -54.04 -19.81
CA ALA A 282 9.51 -54.00 -18.52
C ALA A 282 9.22 -52.56 -18.08
N PHE A 283 10.21 -51.68 -18.22
CA PHE A 283 10.08 -50.26 -17.92
C PHE A 283 9.08 -49.58 -18.88
N ASP A 284 9.15 -49.88 -20.17
CA ASP A 284 8.20 -49.41 -21.18
C ASP A 284 6.77 -49.88 -20.90
N SER A 285 6.60 -51.11 -20.40
CA SER A 285 5.30 -51.62 -19.96
C SER A 285 4.80 -50.86 -18.73
N GLY A 286 5.68 -50.54 -17.79
CA GLY A 286 5.36 -49.68 -16.64
C GLY A 286 4.89 -48.29 -17.07
N MET A 287 5.65 -47.61 -17.95
CA MET A 287 5.29 -46.30 -18.47
C MET A 287 3.96 -46.32 -19.24
N SER A 288 3.70 -47.36 -20.03
CA SER A 288 2.43 -47.55 -20.75
C SER A 288 1.24 -47.73 -19.79
N ALA A 289 1.45 -48.51 -18.72
CA ALA A 289 0.45 -48.71 -17.67
C ALA A 289 0.17 -47.41 -16.91
N TYR A 290 1.21 -46.63 -16.60
CA TYR A 290 1.07 -45.31 -15.98
C TYR A 290 0.26 -44.36 -16.87
N LEU A 291 0.59 -44.27 -18.16
CA LEU A 291 -0.12 -43.42 -19.11
C LEU A 291 -1.60 -43.82 -19.22
N SER A 292 -1.88 -45.11 -19.30
CA SER A 292 -3.25 -45.64 -19.34
C SER A 292 -4.06 -45.25 -18.10
N CYS A 293 -3.44 -45.31 -16.92
CA CYS A 293 -4.07 -44.88 -15.66
C CYS A 293 -4.35 -43.38 -15.64
N VAL A 294 -3.42 -42.55 -16.13
CA VAL A 294 -3.63 -41.09 -16.27
C VAL A 294 -4.75 -40.78 -17.26
N THR A 295 -4.84 -41.49 -18.39
CA THR A 295 -5.94 -41.33 -19.36
C THR A 295 -7.28 -41.65 -18.72
N GLU A 296 -7.36 -42.74 -17.97
CA GLU A 296 -8.59 -43.15 -17.29
C GLU A 296 -8.98 -42.17 -16.18
N LEU A 297 -8.01 -41.64 -15.46
CA LEU A 297 -8.21 -40.57 -14.47
C LEU A 297 -8.75 -39.29 -15.12
N LEU A 298 -8.19 -38.86 -16.24
CA LEU A 298 -8.67 -37.68 -16.97
C LEU A 298 -10.08 -37.89 -17.53
N ALA A 299 -10.39 -39.10 -18.02
CA ALA A 299 -11.74 -39.47 -18.45
C ALA A 299 -12.72 -39.45 -17.28
N PHE A 300 -12.34 -39.95 -16.11
CA PHE A 300 -13.16 -39.86 -14.89
C PHE A 300 -13.42 -38.41 -14.49
N VAL A 301 -12.40 -37.54 -14.55
CA VAL A 301 -12.56 -36.12 -14.24
C VAL A 301 -13.50 -35.44 -15.24
N ARG A 302 -13.35 -35.76 -16.53
CA ARG A 302 -14.24 -35.31 -17.58
C ARG A 302 -15.69 -35.69 -17.30
N ASP A 303 -15.95 -36.98 -17.09
CA ASP A 303 -17.31 -37.52 -16.98
C ASP A 303 -17.99 -37.09 -15.67
N ARG A 304 -17.24 -36.97 -14.58
CA ARG A 304 -17.77 -36.60 -13.26
C ARG A 304 -17.91 -35.09 -13.05
N TYR A 305 -17.01 -34.28 -13.59
CA TYR A 305 -16.95 -32.83 -13.32
C TYR A 305 -17.16 -31.96 -14.57
N GLY A 306 -17.43 -32.56 -15.73
CA GLY A 306 -17.70 -31.85 -16.99
C GLY A 306 -16.51 -31.08 -17.55
N LYS A 307 -15.27 -31.51 -17.25
CA LYS A 307 -14.03 -30.81 -17.64
C LYS A 307 -13.39 -31.42 -18.89
N ASP A 308 -14.07 -31.31 -20.03
CA ASP A 308 -13.65 -31.89 -21.32
C ASP A 308 -12.28 -31.44 -21.84
N ARG A 309 -11.84 -30.23 -21.48
CA ARG A 309 -10.59 -29.62 -22.00
C ARG A 309 -9.51 -29.41 -20.93
N LEU A 310 -9.55 -30.21 -19.85
CA LEU A 310 -8.59 -30.07 -18.76
C LEU A 310 -7.15 -30.39 -19.20
N ALA A 311 -6.98 -31.46 -19.96
CA ALA A 311 -5.71 -31.89 -20.53
C ALA A 311 -5.66 -31.44 -22.01
N PRO A 312 -4.79 -30.48 -22.37
CA PRO A 312 -4.69 -30.00 -23.74
C PRO A 312 -4.14 -31.03 -24.72
N TYR A 313 -3.41 -32.05 -24.23
CA TYR A 313 -2.80 -33.07 -25.09
C TYR A 313 -3.61 -34.38 -25.05
N PRO A 314 -4.22 -34.80 -26.18
CA PRO A 314 -4.95 -36.05 -26.23
C PRO A 314 -4.03 -37.24 -25.95
N LEU A 315 -4.40 -38.05 -24.95
CA LEU A 315 -3.71 -39.29 -24.62
C LEU A 315 -4.34 -40.44 -25.40
N HIS A 316 -3.54 -41.12 -26.20
CA HIS A 316 -3.92 -42.30 -26.99
C HIS A 316 -3.28 -43.55 -26.38
N PRO A 317 -3.98 -44.23 -25.44
CA PRO A 317 -3.45 -45.44 -24.83
C PRO A 317 -3.23 -46.54 -25.88
N PRO A 318 -2.22 -47.40 -25.68
CA PRO A 318 -1.47 -47.56 -24.44
C PRO A 318 -0.22 -46.67 -24.31
N LYS A 319 0.21 -45.96 -25.37
CA LYS A 319 1.60 -45.46 -25.47
C LYS A 319 1.78 -44.08 -26.07
N GLU A 320 0.77 -43.50 -26.73
CA GLU A 320 0.93 -42.32 -27.57
C GLU A 320 0.30 -41.09 -26.93
N ILE A 321 0.92 -39.94 -27.14
CA ILE A 321 0.42 -38.61 -26.74
C ILE A 321 0.46 -37.72 -27.98
N GLU A 322 -0.62 -36.99 -28.22
CA GLU A 322 -0.75 -36.13 -29.39
C GLU A 322 -0.51 -34.65 -29.04
N ASP A 323 0.32 -33.99 -29.83
CA ASP A 323 0.43 -32.53 -29.86
C ASP A 323 0.35 -32.05 -31.31
N SER A 324 -0.62 -31.19 -31.60
CA SER A 324 -0.76 -30.51 -32.89
C SER A 324 -0.76 -31.46 -34.11
N GLY A 325 -1.38 -32.63 -33.97
CA GLY A 325 -1.45 -33.67 -35.01
C GLY A 325 -0.23 -34.61 -35.09
N GLN A 326 0.79 -34.42 -34.25
CA GLN A 326 1.93 -35.32 -34.14
C GLN A 326 1.81 -36.23 -32.93
N ARG A 327 2.15 -37.52 -33.10
CA ARG A 327 2.14 -38.50 -32.01
C ARG A 327 3.53 -38.78 -31.45
N PHE A 328 3.62 -38.81 -30.13
CA PHE A 328 4.84 -39.07 -29.38
C PHE A 328 4.63 -40.30 -28.49
N ALA A 329 5.53 -41.28 -28.60
CA ALA A 329 5.45 -42.48 -27.78
C ALA A 329 6.17 -42.27 -26.43
N ILE A 330 5.52 -42.68 -25.33
CA ILE A 330 6.11 -42.67 -23.98
C ILE A 330 7.12 -43.82 -23.77
N VAL A 331 7.11 -44.78 -24.70
CA VAL A 331 8.00 -45.94 -24.73
C VAL A 331 9.36 -45.55 -25.30
N ARG A 332 10.41 -46.11 -24.71
CA ARG A 332 11.80 -45.86 -25.09
C ARG A 332 12.28 -46.81 -26.18
N ALA A 333 11.89 -48.09 -26.13
CA ALA A 333 12.31 -49.06 -27.15
C ALA A 333 11.89 -48.61 -28.56
N GLY A 334 12.86 -48.51 -29.46
CA GLY A 334 12.64 -48.08 -30.85
C GLY A 334 12.34 -46.59 -31.03
N ASN A 335 12.48 -45.77 -29.99
CA ASN A 335 12.18 -44.34 -30.01
C ASN A 335 13.47 -43.49 -29.98
N LYS A 336 13.39 -42.26 -30.51
CA LYS A 336 14.46 -41.28 -30.37
C LYS A 336 14.35 -40.58 -29.02
N ASP A 337 15.49 -40.33 -28.35
CA ASP A 337 15.54 -39.70 -27.03
C ASP A 337 14.78 -38.35 -26.98
N GLU A 338 14.83 -37.55 -28.05
CA GLU A 338 14.08 -36.29 -28.16
C GLU A 338 12.56 -36.49 -28.18
N ARG A 339 12.06 -37.49 -28.94
CA ARG A 339 10.63 -37.79 -29.03
C ARG A 339 10.10 -38.40 -27.73
N TRP A 340 10.90 -39.24 -27.09
CA TRP A 340 10.59 -39.78 -25.76
C TRP A 340 10.52 -38.67 -24.71
N THR A 341 11.50 -37.75 -24.70
CA THR A 341 11.51 -36.58 -23.82
C THR A 341 10.30 -35.69 -24.05
N MET A 342 9.90 -35.48 -25.31
CA MET A 342 8.70 -34.73 -25.63
C MET A 342 7.44 -35.42 -25.06
N ALA A 343 7.29 -36.74 -25.22
CA ALA A 343 6.16 -37.47 -24.64
C ALA A 343 6.07 -37.29 -23.11
N LEU A 344 7.19 -37.43 -22.40
CA LEU A 344 7.23 -37.23 -20.94
C LEU A 344 6.86 -35.80 -20.54
N ARG A 345 7.32 -34.81 -21.31
CA ARG A 345 6.97 -33.41 -21.11
C ARG A 345 5.46 -33.19 -21.26
N LEU A 346 4.87 -33.64 -22.37
CA LEU A 346 3.44 -33.46 -22.64
C LEU A 346 2.58 -34.10 -21.53
N MET A 347 2.92 -35.32 -21.12
CA MET A 347 2.27 -36.01 -20.00
C MET A 347 2.32 -35.19 -18.70
N LEU A 348 3.50 -34.65 -18.35
CA LEU A 348 3.65 -33.83 -17.15
C LEU A 348 2.88 -32.51 -17.24
N LEU A 349 2.75 -31.92 -18.44
CA LEU A 349 1.94 -30.73 -18.63
C LEU A 349 0.45 -31.02 -18.38
N ASP A 350 -0.09 -32.13 -18.89
CA ASP A 350 -1.49 -32.51 -18.62
C ASP A 350 -1.73 -32.73 -17.13
N ILE A 351 -0.80 -33.40 -16.44
CA ILE A 351 -0.88 -33.62 -15.00
C ILE A 351 -0.77 -32.29 -14.24
N LYS A 352 0.04 -31.34 -14.69
CA LYS A 352 0.13 -30.00 -14.11
C LYS A 352 -1.20 -29.24 -14.26
N MET A 353 -1.87 -29.35 -15.40
CA MET A 353 -3.18 -28.75 -15.61
C MET A 353 -4.23 -29.37 -14.67
N LEU A 354 -4.17 -30.71 -14.48
CA LEU A 354 -4.99 -31.42 -13.50
C LEU A 354 -4.74 -30.91 -12.07
N GLN A 355 -3.48 -30.75 -11.64
CA GLN A 355 -3.13 -30.18 -10.33
C GLN A 355 -3.67 -28.75 -10.15
N ALA A 356 -3.53 -27.91 -11.18
CA ALA A 356 -4.00 -26.52 -11.15
C ALA A 356 -5.52 -26.48 -10.97
N TRP A 357 -6.26 -27.28 -11.74
CA TRP A 357 -7.71 -27.40 -11.62
C TRP A 357 -8.14 -27.92 -10.24
N MET A 358 -7.49 -28.97 -9.72
CA MET A 358 -7.79 -29.48 -8.38
C MET A 358 -7.54 -28.48 -7.25
N SER A 359 -6.78 -27.40 -7.53
CA SER A 359 -6.50 -26.32 -6.58
C SER A 359 -7.58 -25.23 -6.64
N THR A 360 -8.26 -25.09 -7.77
CA THR A 360 -9.34 -24.10 -7.97
C THR A 360 -10.74 -24.67 -7.76
N GLU A 361 -10.92 -25.99 -7.84
CA GLU A 361 -12.24 -26.61 -7.80
C GLU A 361 -12.90 -26.57 -6.40
N PRO A 362 -14.01 -25.83 -6.21
CA PRO A 362 -14.62 -25.56 -4.91
C PRO A 362 -15.20 -26.79 -4.22
N GLU A 363 -15.73 -27.77 -4.96
CA GLU A 363 -16.28 -29.01 -4.38
C GLU A 363 -15.23 -29.83 -3.63
N LEU A 364 -14.00 -29.87 -4.18
CA LEU A 364 -12.85 -30.54 -3.56
C LEU A 364 -12.29 -29.74 -2.36
N LEU A 365 -12.58 -28.44 -2.29
CA LEU A 365 -12.22 -27.58 -1.16
C LEU A 365 -13.28 -27.66 -0.04
N GLN A 366 -14.56 -27.82 -0.36
CA GLN A 366 -15.66 -27.90 0.60
C GLN A 366 -15.70 -29.26 1.34
N LYS A 367 -15.45 -30.38 0.65
CA LYS A 367 -15.30 -31.70 1.30
C LYS A 367 -14.25 -31.71 2.41
N LYS A 368 -13.19 -30.89 2.26
CA LYS A 368 -12.16 -30.71 3.29
C LYS A 368 -12.69 -29.96 4.52
N ARG A 369 -13.54 -28.93 4.34
CA ARG A 369 -14.13 -28.16 5.45
C ARG A 369 -15.09 -29.00 6.29
N GLN A 370 -15.89 -29.85 5.66
CA GLN A 370 -16.85 -30.73 6.37
C GLN A 370 -16.14 -31.84 7.16
N THR A 371 -15.01 -32.35 6.67
CA THR A 371 -14.23 -33.38 7.37
C THR A 371 -13.35 -32.82 8.48
N SER A 372 -12.90 -31.56 8.39
CA SER A 372 -12.13 -30.89 9.45
C SER A 372 -12.97 -30.20 10.53
N GLY A 373 -14.29 -30.05 10.35
CA GLY A 373 -15.21 -29.46 11.33
C GLY A 373 -15.85 -30.47 12.30
N LEU A 374 -15.38 -31.73 12.28
CA LEU A 374 -15.85 -32.84 13.10
C LEU A 374 -14.78 -33.34 14.10
N ALA A 375 -13.72 -32.56 14.32
CA ALA A 375 -12.65 -32.86 15.28
C ALA A 375 -12.63 -31.85 16.42
#